data_AF-A0A7Y4KHL3-F1
#
_entry.id   AF-A0A7Y4KHL3-F1
#
_cell.length_a   1.000
_cell.length_b   1.000
_cell.length_c   1.000
_cell.angle_alpha   90.00
_cell.angle_beta   90.00
_cell.angle_gamma   90.00
#
_symmetry.space_group_name_H-M   'P 1'
#
loop_
_entity.id
_entity.type
_entity.pdbx_description
1 polymer ?
#
loop_
_entity_poly.entity_id
_entity_poly.type
_entity_poly.pdbx_seq_one_letter_code
_entity_poly.pdbx_strand_id
1 'polypeptide(L)'
;MRLKPESQAQQRVAAQPQHPHRLGVGSSGPDVKRLEKKLIQHGLLKGRADDHFDTQTRAAVKQFERQNDFKHVDGVVGNGVWRRLELGAAHEGHVSEQKLAGARDTFRTVTINVKSNPVMDQAAVVHDVKRAASQGSLIGWNEISPDRYFKAIRDLGPGWGHYMPRDGGLRIPNPISWKKSEWKLQGEPGFLRTHHGKEEVSPNRYITWVKLKNKETGKTIVRMNTHLVSGAWSGNKPHKEWRQDMWNKHMDKLHDLVAHFEKKGYPVIVGGDFNRDSYKVLGNQVKYDNKLNVGTHGHSTYDYLMHTPNGSLKSHGANVDHGYRSDHDGVSVKYTIKG
;
A
#
# COMPACT_ATOMS: atom_id res chain seq x y z
N MET A 1 -36.69 -51.36 25.92
CA MET A 1 -36.43 -50.16 25.09
C MET A 1 -35.30 -49.39 25.76
N ARG A 2 -34.12 -49.32 25.13
CA ARG A 2 -32.86 -48.83 25.73
C ARG A 2 -32.82 -47.30 25.68
N LEU A 3 -32.66 -46.65 26.82
CA LEU A 3 -32.19 -45.26 26.91
C LEU A 3 -30.66 -45.29 27.05
N LYS A 4 -29.96 -44.67 26.08
CA LYS A 4 -28.53 -44.34 26.17
C LYS A 4 -28.39 -42.92 26.74
N PRO A 5 -27.31 -42.63 27.48
CA PRO A 5 -27.02 -41.29 27.99
C PRO A 5 -26.37 -40.43 26.88
N GLU A 6 -26.85 -39.20 26.73
CA GLU A 6 -26.23 -38.20 25.85
C GLU A 6 -25.13 -37.43 26.59
N SER A 7 -24.06 -37.20 25.83
CA SER A 7 -22.74 -36.75 26.24
C SER A 7 -22.65 -35.24 26.47
N GLN A 8 -21.75 -34.90 27.41
CA GLN A 8 -21.10 -33.60 27.64
C GLN A 8 -21.04 -32.68 26.41
N ALA A 9 -21.84 -31.61 26.43
CA ALA A 9 -21.66 -30.47 25.54
C ALA A 9 -20.59 -29.53 26.14
N GLN A 10 -19.40 -29.60 25.56
CA GLN A 10 -18.30 -28.67 25.83
C GLN A 10 -18.68 -27.26 25.36
N GLN A 11 -18.61 -26.31 26.30
CA GLN A 11 -18.60 -24.87 26.04
C GLN A 11 -17.49 -24.52 25.04
N ARG A 12 -17.86 -24.09 23.84
CA ARG A 12 -16.93 -23.47 22.89
C ARG A 12 -16.76 -22.00 23.27
N VAL A 13 -15.61 -21.69 23.85
CA VAL A 13 -15.13 -20.33 24.10
C VAL A 13 -14.92 -19.59 22.77
N ALA A 14 -15.37 -18.34 22.72
CA ALA A 14 -15.24 -17.44 21.58
C ALA A 14 -13.77 -17.27 21.13
N ALA A 15 -13.51 -17.42 19.83
CA ALA A 15 -12.20 -17.20 19.24
C ALA A 15 -11.89 -15.70 19.15
N GLN A 16 -10.84 -15.28 19.88
CA GLN A 16 -10.21 -13.97 19.79
C GLN A 16 -9.47 -13.81 18.44
N PRO A 17 -9.35 -12.58 17.89
CA PRO A 17 -8.61 -12.32 16.66
C PRO A 17 -7.10 -12.51 16.87
N GLN A 18 -6.45 -13.36 16.08
CA GLN A 18 -5.01 -13.63 16.20
C GLN A 18 -4.14 -12.57 15.48
N HIS A 19 -3.09 -12.10 16.17
CA HIS A 19 -2.04 -11.15 15.72
C HIS A 19 -0.74 -11.91 15.27
N PRO A 20 0.35 -11.22 14.82
CA PRO A 20 1.10 -11.40 13.56
C PRO A 20 2.06 -12.63 13.51
N HIS A 21 2.49 -13.01 12.30
CA HIS A 21 3.32 -14.19 11.95
C HIS A 21 4.34 -14.68 13.01
N ARG A 22 4.09 -15.87 13.57
CA ARG A 22 4.97 -16.63 14.48
C ARG A 22 5.79 -17.65 13.67
N LEU A 23 7.13 -17.60 13.70
CA LEU A 23 7.99 -18.57 12.98
C LEU A 23 8.52 -19.66 13.92
N GLY A 24 8.50 -20.91 13.46
CA GLY A 24 9.10 -22.06 14.15
C GLY A 24 9.48 -23.16 13.17
N VAL A 25 9.89 -24.33 13.69
CA VAL A 25 10.33 -25.46 12.85
C VAL A 25 9.30 -25.79 11.76
N GLY A 26 9.76 -25.87 10.52
CA GLY A 26 8.92 -26.10 9.34
C GLY A 26 8.42 -24.81 8.67
N SER A 27 8.67 -23.63 9.25
CA SER A 27 8.45 -22.36 8.55
C SER A 27 9.52 -22.18 7.47
N SER A 28 9.17 -21.57 6.34
CA SER A 28 10.14 -21.19 5.31
C SER A 28 9.80 -19.83 4.69
N GLY A 29 10.75 -19.25 3.97
CA GLY A 29 10.54 -18.04 3.17
C GLY A 29 11.36 -16.82 3.60
N PRO A 30 11.08 -15.64 3.03
CA PRO A 30 11.92 -14.45 3.16
C PRO A 30 12.16 -14.01 4.61
N ASP A 31 11.17 -14.19 5.48
CA ASP A 31 11.29 -13.86 6.90
C ASP A 31 12.18 -14.81 7.67
N VAL A 32 12.13 -16.11 7.35
CA VAL A 32 13.07 -17.10 7.88
C VAL A 32 14.49 -16.77 7.41
N LYS A 33 14.67 -16.42 6.14
CA LYS A 33 15.97 -16.01 5.61
C LYS A 33 16.55 -14.79 6.31
N ARG A 34 15.70 -13.82 6.67
CA ARG A 34 16.11 -12.61 7.40
C ARG A 34 16.49 -12.94 8.83
N LEU A 35 15.69 -13.76 9.50
CA LEU A 35 16.01 -14.30 10.82
C LEU A 35 17.36 -15.02 10.81
N GLU A 36 17.57 -15.97 9.89
CA GLU A 36 18.81 -16.75 9.76
C GLU A 36 20.02 -15.86 9.51
N LYS A 37 19.93 -14.90 8.58
CA LYS A 37 21.01 -13.94 8.34
C LYS A 37 21.40 -13.19 9.63
N LYS A 38 20.42 -12.79 10.42
CA LYS A 38 20.66 -12.08 11.68
C LYS A 38 21.26 -13.03 12.73
N LEU A 39 20.74 -14.25 12.87
CA LEU A 39 21.31 -15.26 13.76
C LEU A 39 22.76 -15.62 13.38
N ILE A 40 23.08 -15.69 12.08
CA ILE A 40 24.45 -15.88 11.57
C ILE A 40 25.34 -14.68 11.95
N GLN A 41 24.86 -13.45 11.78
CA GLN A 41 25.60 -12.24 12.18
C GLN A 41 25.89 -12.21 13.69
N HIS A 42 24.98 -12.72 14.52
CA HIS A 42 25.19 -12.85 15.96
C HIS A 42 26.02 -14.08 16.35
N GLY A 43 26.51 -14.87 15.38
CA GLY A 43 27.32 -16.07 15.63
C GLY A 43 26.53 -17.24 16.22
N LEU A 44 25.20 -17.20 16.18
CA LEU A 44 24.29 -18.19 16.79
C LEU A 44 23.91 -19.31 15.82
N LEU A 45 24.01 -19.06 14.51
CA LEU A 45 23.77 -20.02 13.45
C LEU A 45 24.99 -20.06 12.52
N LYS A 46 25.38 -21.25 12.07
CA LYS A 46 26.51 -21.44 11.14
C LYS A 46 25.98 -21.75 9.74
N GLY A 47 26.75 -21.41 8.71
CA GLY A 47 26.40 -21.69 7.32
C GLY A 47 25.74 -20.50 6.61
N ARG A 48 24.89 -20.80 5.61
CA ARG A 48 24.18 -19.81 4.79
C ARG A 48 22.70 -19.82 5.14
N ALA A 49 22.08 -18.64 5.15
CA ALA A 49 20.62 -18.54 5.27
C ALA A 49 19.96 -19.13 4.02
N ASP A 50 19.29 -20.25 4.20
CA ASP A 50 18.67 -21.05 3.15
C ASP A 50 17.14 -20.95 3.17
N ASP A 51 16.59 -20.04 3.99
CA ASP A 51 15.17 -19.77 4.14
C ASP A 51 14.31 -20.89 4.73
N HIS A 52 14.92 -21.90 5.39
CA HIS A 52 14.22 -23.01 6.04
C HIS A 52 14.46 -23.05 7.55
N PHE A 53 13.39 -22.86 8.32
CA PHE A 53 13.47 -22.89 9.78
C PHE A 53 13.51 -24.36 10.21
N ASP A 54 14.72 -24.90 10.31
CA ASP A 54 14.99 -26.27 10.72
C ASP A 54 15.31 -26.37 12.23
N THR A 55 15.77 -27.53 12.67
CA THR A 55 16.14 -27.76 14.07
C THR A 55 17.38 -26.97 14.50
N GLN A 56 18.27 -26.61 13.56
CA GLN A 56 19.44 -25.78 13.82
C GLN A 56 19.05 -24.32 14.01
N THR A 57 18.18 -23.79 13.14
CA THR A 57 17.60 -22.45 13.27
C THR A 57 16.81 -22.34 14.58
N ARG A 58 16.05 -23.38 14.97
CA ARG A 58 15.40 -23.43 16.30
C ARG A 58 16.38 -23.36 17.45
N ALA A 59 17.48 -24.10 17.38
CA ALA A 59 18.50 -24.10 18.44
C ALA A 59 19.14 -22.71 18.57
N ALA A 60 19.43 -22.05 17.45
CA ALA A 60 19.95 -20.68 17.41
C ALA A 60 18.96 -19.66 18.02
N VAL A 61 17.66 -19.79 17.73
CA VAL A 61 16.61 -18.95 18.36
C VAL A 61 16.54 -19.20 19.86
N LYS A 62 16.58 -20.45 20.32
CA LYS A 62 16.62 -20.74 21.77
C LYS A 62 17.85 -20.16 22.45
N GLN A 63 19.00 -20.20 21.78
CA GLN A 63 20.22 -19.60 22.31
C GLN A 63 20.08 -18.08 22.40
N PHE A 64 19.53 -17.44 21.37
CA PHE A 64 19.22 -16.02 21.38
C PHE A 64 18.26 -15.64 22.52
N GLU A 65 17.16 -16.38 22.68
CA GLU A 65 16.16 -16.20 23.74
C GLU A 65 16.81 -16.27 25.13
N ARG A 66 17.71 -17.24 25.36
CA ARG A 66 18.47 -17.37 26.61
C ARG A 66 19.43 -16.21 26.83
N GLN A 67 20.17 -15.78 25.80
CA GLN A 67 21.11 -14.66 25.90
C GLN A 67 20.44 -13.30 26.14
N ASN A 68 19.12 -13.22 25.96
CA ASN A 68 18.35 -11.98 26.05
C ASN A 68 17.25 -12.03 27.13
N ASP A 69 17.33 -13.00 28.05
CA ASP A 69 16.46 -13.16 29.22
C ASP A 69 14.95 -13.24 28.88
N PHE A 70 14.61 -13.96 27.81
CA PHE A 70 13.22 -14.23 27.48
C PHE A 70 12.59 -15.15 28.54
N LYS A 71 11.39 -14.79 29.02
CA LYS A 71 10.62 -15.58 30.01
C LYS A 71 10.30 -17.00 29.53
N HIS A 72 10.20 -17.20 28.21
CA HIS A 72 9.96 -18.50 27.60
C HIS A 72 11.03 -18.74 26.52
N VAL A 73 11.66 -19.91 26.57
CA VAL A 73 12.67 -20.36 25.61
C VAL A 73 12.10 -21.54 24.82
N ASP A 74 11.13 -21.26 23.96
CA ASP A 74 10.43 -22.27 23.16
C ASP A 74 11.07 -22.47 21.77
N GLY A 75 11.97 -21.57 21.37
CA GLY A 75 12.62 -21.54 20.06
C GLY A 75 11.68 -21.07 18.97
N VAL A 76 10.74 -20.19 19.31
CA VAL A 76 9.70 -19.71 18.39
C VAL A 76 9.74 -18.19 18.30
N VAL A 77 9.88 -17.69 17.08
CA VAL A 77 10.04 -16.26 16.82
C VAL A 77 8.67 -15.59 16.80
N GLY A 78 8.31 -15.03 17.95
CA GLY A 78 7.19 -14.08 18.10
C GLY A 78 7.65 -12.62 18.13
N ASN A 79 6.71 -11.71 18.37
CA ASN A 79 6.95 -10.25 18.39
C ASN A 79 8.11 -9.80 19.28
N GLY A 80 8.37 -10.50 20.38
CA GLY A 80 9.49 -10.19 21.27
C GLY A 80 10.84 -10.44 20.60
N VAL A 81 11.00 -11.59 19.94
CA VAL A 81 12.23 -11.98 19.25
C VAL A 81 12.46 -11.08 18.03
N TRP A 82 11.41 -10.82 17.24
CA TRP A 82 11.47 -9.87 16.11
C TRP A 82 12.00 -8.49 16.52
N ARG A 83 11.49 -7.97 17.65
CA ARG A 83 11.89 -6.67 18.18
C ARG A 83 13.32 -6.67 18.70
N ARG A 84 13.72 -7.68 19.48
CA ARG A 84 15.05 -7.75 20.09
C ARG A 84 16.15 -7.96 19.06
N LEU A 85 15.86 -8.65 17.96
CA LEU A 85 16.77 -8.76 16.81
C LEU A 85 16.73 -7.53 15.87
N GLU A 86 15.96 -6.49 16.20
CA GLU A 86 15.78 -5.28 15.37
C GLU A 86 15.37 -5.59 13.93
N LEU A 87 14.58 -6.65 13.75
CA LEU A 87 14.15 -7.12 12.45
C LEU A 87 12.92 -6.34 11.92
N GLY A 88 12.50 -5.23 12.54
CA GLY A 88 11.29 -4.50 12.14
C GLY A 88 10.02 -5.38 12.18
N ALA A 89 8.94 -4.95 11.51
CA ALA A 89 7.77 -5.81 11.31
C ALA A 89 8.16 -7.01 10.43
N ALA A 90 7.65 -8.20 10.77
CA ALA A 90 7.73 -9.39 9.92
C ALA A 90 7.26 -9.02 8.50
N HIS A 91 7.98 -9.48 7.48
CA HIS A 91 7.57 -9.30 6.10
C HIS A 91 6.33 -10.17 5.87
N GLU A 92 5.16 -9.55 5.74
CA GLU A 92 4.02 -10.25 5.12
C GLU A 92 4.41 -10.58 3.67
N GLY A 93 4.96 -11.78 3.47
CA GLY A 93 5.58 -12.16 2.22
C GLY A 93 5.69 -13.67 2.06
N HIS A 94 4.65 -14.21 1.43
CA HIS A 94 4.62 -15.41 0.58
C HIS A 94 4.65 -16.80 1.25
N VAL A 95 3.47 -17.42 1.18
CA VAL A 95 3.20 -18.86 1.15
C VAL A 95 4.16 -19.54 0.16
N SER A 96 4.86 -20.57 0.63
CA SER A 96 5.70 -21.46 -0.18
C SER A 96 4.90 -22.14 -1.29
N GLU A 97 5.54 -22.28 -2.45
CA GLU A 97 5.06 -22.91 -3.68
C GLU A 97 4.56 -24.35 -3.43
N GLN A 98 3.28 -24.49 -3.13
CA GLN A 98 2.52 -25.54 -3.80
C GLN A 98 2.17 -24.99 -5.18
N LYS A 99 2.45 -25.81 -6.19
CA LYS A 99 2.07 -25.62 -7.60
C LYS A 99 0.55 -25.55 -7.74
N LEU A 100 -0.05 -24.47 -7.25
CA LEU A 100 -1.42 -24.06 -7.50
C LEU A 100 -1.33 -22.92 -8.50
N ALA A 101 -1.95 -23.09 -9.66
CA ALA A 101 -2.16 -22.02 -10.62
C ALA A 101 -3.01 -20.90 -9.95
N GLY A 102 -2.36 -20.04 -9.17
CA GLY A 102 -2.99 -18.96 -8.42
C GLY A 102 -3.24 -17.76 -9.33
N ALA A 103 -4.36 -17.80 -10.03
CA ALA A 103 -5.10 -16.67 -10.60
C ALA A 103 -4.23 -15.59 -11.25
N ARG A 104 -3.82 -15.88 -12.48
CA ARG A 104 -3.22 -14.99 -13.48
C ARG A 104 -3.97 -13.63 -13.67
N ASP A 105 -5.12 -13.47 -13.03
CA ASP A 105 -5.98 -12.30 -13.10
C ASP A 105 -5.84 -11.32 -11.91
N THR A 106 -4.89 -11.51 -10.99
CA THR A 106 -4.74 -10.62 -9.82
C THR A 106 -3.61 -9.58 -9.96
N PHE A 107 -3.79 -8.43 -9.31
CA PHE A 107 -2.74 -7.41 -9.18
C PHE A 107 -2.89 -6.62 -7.88
N ARG A 108 -1.83 -5.90 -7.47
CA ARG A 108 -1.90 -4.95 -6.35
C ARG A 108 -1.59 -3.54 -6.83
N THR A 109 -2.43 -2.58 -6.44
CA THR A 109 -2.17 -1.15 -6.63
C THR A 109 -1.89 -0.48 -5.29
N VAL A 110 -1.10 0.59 -5.34
CA VAL A 110 -0.68 1.39 -4.18
C VAL A 110 -1.03 2.87 -4.41
N THR A 111 -1.34 3.59 -3.34
CA THR A 111 -1.31 5.05 -3.28
C THR A 111 -0.44 5.47 -2.09
N ILE A 112 0.38 6.50 -2.28
CA ILE A 112 1.26 7.02 -1.23
C ILE A 112 1.58 8.50 -1.48
N ASN A 113 1.49 9.31 -0.43
CA ASN A 113 2.12 10.62 -0.36
C ASN A 113 3.57 10.46 0.14
N VAL A 114 4.55 10.95 -0.62
CA VAL A 114 5.99 10.82 -0.31
C VAL A 114 6.55 12.20 0.03
N LYS A 115 6.25 12.68 1.25
CA LYS A 115 6.84 13.91 1.80
C LYS A 115 6.78 13.88 3.32
N SER A 116 7.58 14.73 3.95
CA SER A 116 7.44 15.12 5.35
C SER A 116 7.89 16.57 5.52
N ASN A 117 7.63 17.16 6.68
CA ASN A 117 8.25 18.40 7.12
C ASN A 117 9.11 18.14 8.37
N PRO A 118 10.44 18.41 8.37
CA PRO A 118 11.24 18.97 7.27
C PRO A 118 11.28 18.08 6.02
N VAL A 119 11.56 18.68 4.86
CA VAL A 119 11.62 17.98 3.57
C VAL A 119 12.61 16.82 3.66
N MET A 120 12.17 15.63 3.27
CA MET A 120 12.97 14.41 3.35
C MET A 120 14.25 14.49 2.50
N ASP A 121 15.32 13.89 3.01
CA ASP A 121 16.54 13.67 2.24
C ASP A 121 16.32 12.64 1.12
N GLN A 122 17.29 12.53 0.20
CA GLN A 122 17.16 11.64 -0.95
C GLN A 122 17.14 10.16 -0.55
N ALA A 123 17.80 9.76 0.54
CA ALA A 123 17.85 8.36 0.98
C ALA A 123 16.49 7.91 1.51
N ALA A 124 15.81 8.75 2.29
CA ALA A 124 14.46 8.55 2.76
C ALA A 124 13.45 8.44 1.59
N VAL A 125 13.59 9.29 0.57
CA VAL A 125 12.73 9.24 -0.62
C VAL A 125 12.96 7.97 -1.42
N VAL A 126 14.22 7.56 -1.62
CA VAL A 126 14.55 6.31 -2.30
C VAL A 126 14.03 5.10 -1.52
N HIS A 127 14.12 5.14 -0.19
CA HIS A 127 13.55 4.11 0.68
C HIS A 127 12.04 3.97 0.44
N ASP A 128 11.30 5.07 0.49
CA ASP A 128 9.84 5.07 0.36
C ASP A 128 9.38 4.66 -1.04
N VAL A 129 10.06 5.14 -2.08
CA VAL A 129 9.79 4.73 -3.46
C VAL A 129 10.00 3.23 -3.65
N LYS A 130 11.10 2.66 -3.13
CA LYS A 130 11.36 1.23 -3.19
C LYS A 130 10.37 0.42 -2.37
N ARG A 131 9.95 0.93 -1.21
CA ARG A 131 8.95 0.30 -0.36
C ARG A 131 7.60 0.22 -1.06
N ALA A 132 7.10 1.31 -1.62
CA ALA A 132 5.85 1.29 -2.39
C ALA A 132 5.94 0.35 -3.61
N ALA A 133 7.09 0.35 -4.31
CA ALA A 133 7.36 -0.54 -5.43
C ALA A 133 7.42 -2.03 -5.06
N SER A 134 7.70 -2.38 -3.80
CA SER A 134 7.65 -3.76 -3.34
C SER A 134 6.23 -4.21 -3.02
N GLN A 135 5.30 -3.29 -2.76
CA GLN A 135 3.92 -3.65 -2.41
C GLN A 135 3.09 -3.99 -3.66
N GLY A 136 3.19 -3.20 -4.73
CA GLY A 136 2.32 -3.37 -5.88
C GLY A 136 2.98 -3.20 -7.24
N SER A 137 2.18 -3.43 -8.28
CA SER A 137 2.59 -3.29 -9.69
C SER A 137 2.04 -2.05 -10.35
N LEU A 138 1.21 -1.28 -9.66
CA LEU A 138 0.61 -0.03 -10.11
C LEU A 138 0.59 0.96 -8.94
N ILE A 139 1.11 2.17 -9.12
CA ILE A 139 1.34 3.09 -8.01
C ILE A 139 0.93 4.50 -8.40
N GLY A 140 0.09 5.14 -7.58
CA GLY A 140 -0.16 6.58 -7.60
C GLY A 140 0.70 7.26 -6.54
N TRP A 141 1.43 8.30 -6.92
CA TRP A 141 2.34 9.02 -6.03
C TRP A 141 1.84 10.44 -5.79
N ASN A 142 1.90 10.94 -4.56
CA ASN A 142 1.59 12.32 -4.23
C ASN A 142 2.81 13.05 -3.64
N GLU A 143 2.81 14.37 -3.79
CA GLU A 143 3.86 15.29 -3.32
C GLU A 143 5.28 14.96 -3.79
N ILE A 144 5.39 14.41 -5.01
CA ILE A 144 6.70 14.21 -5.63
C ILE A 144 7.27 15.58 -6.02
N SER A 145 8.10 16.13 -5.14
CA SER A 145 8.81 17.40 -5.32
C SER A 145 9.84 17.56 -4.21
N PRO A 146 11.04 18.09 -4.49
CA PRO A 146 11.49 18.67 -5.76
C PRO A 146 12.00 17.61 -6.75
N ASP A 147 12.65 18.02 -7.87
CA ASP A 147 12.96 17.11 -9.01
C ASP A 147 13.71 15.83 -8.62
N ARG A 148 14.53 15.87 -7.56
CA ARG A 148 15.23 14.69 -7.04
C ARG A 148 14.28 13.56 -6.60
N TYR A 149 13.03 13.85 -6.22
CA TYR A 149 12.03 12.83 -5.90
C TYR A 149 11.58 12.09 -7.16
N PHE A 150 11.41 12.82 -8.27
CA PHE A 150 11.13 12.19 -9.57
C PHE A 150 12.30 11.32 -10.03
N LYS A 151 13.54 11.71 -9.72
CA LYS A 151 14.70 10.86 -10.00
C LYS A 151 14.59 9.51 -9.27
N ALA A 152 14.21 9.49 -7.99
CA ALA A 152 14.01 8.24 -7.25
C ALA A 152 12.99 7.31 -7.94
N ILE A 153 11.90 7.87 -8.48
CA ILE A 153 10.91 7.08 -9.24
C ILE A 153 11.50 6.58 -10.57
N ARG A 154 12.24 7.41 -11.31
CA ARG A 154 12.92 7.00 -12.55
C ARG A 154 13.93 5.87 -12.31
N ASP A 155 14.60 5.92 -11.15
CA ASP A 155 15.61 4.94 -10.74
C ASP A 155 15.00 3.58 -10.33
N LEU A 156 13.67 3.41 -10.33
CA LEU A 156 13.03 2.08 -10.24
C LEU A 156 13.43 1.17 -11.41
N GLY A 157 13.94 1.75 -12.51
CA GLY A 157 14.57 1.04 -13.60
C GLY A 157 13.64 0.69 -14.76
N PRO A 158 14.19 0.08 -15.83
CA PRO A 158 13.52 -0.04 -17.12
C PRO A 158 12.26 -0.93 -17.10
N GLY A 159 12.13 -1.81 -16.10
CA GLY A 159 10.94 -2.64 -15.89
C GLY A 159 9.69 -1.86 -15.49
N TRP A 160 9.84 -0.58 -15.12
CA TRP A 160 8.74 0.31 -14.78
C TRP A 160 8.43 1.28 -15.91
N GLY A 161 7.14 1.52 -16.13
CA GLY A 161 6.61 2.62 -16.92
C GLY A 161 6.16 3.73 -15.97
N HIS A 162 6.25 4.97 -16.43
CA HIS A 162 5.91 6.14 -15.64
C HIS A 162 5.16 7.15 -16.50
N TYR A 163 4.16 7.77 -15.90
CA TYR A 163 3.55 8.99 -16.40
C TYR A 163 3.87 10.11 -15.41
N MET A 164 4.70 11.07 -15.84
CA MET A 164 5.21 12.19 -15.04
C MET A 164 4.92 13.51 -15.76
N PRO A 165 3.66 13.96 -15.81
CA PRO A 165 3.25 15.06 -16.67
C PRO A 165 3.78 16.43 -16.22
N ARG A 166 3.69 17.39 -17.14
CA ARG A 166 3.97 18.81 -16.90
C ARG A 166 2.77 19.65 -17.31
N ASP A 167 2.54 20.72 -16.57
CA ASP A 167 1.63 21.81 -16.93
C ASP A 167 2.48 23.06 -17.20
N GLY A 168 2.72 23.34 -18.48
CA GLY A 168 3.74 24.28 -18.91
C GLY A 168 5.13 23.91 -18.36
N GLY A 169 5.79 24.86 -17.68
CA GLY A 169 7.10 24.61 -17.06
C GLY A 169 7.05 23.78 -15.77
N LEU A 170 5.87 23.59 -15.18
CA LEU A 170 5.71 22.96 -13.87
C LEU A 170 5.57 21.45 -13.99
N ARG A 171 6.37 20.71 -13.21
CA ARG A 171 6.22 19.26 -13.10
C ARG A 171 5.07 18.95 -12.13
N ILE A 172 4.12 18.14 -12.57
CA ILE A 172 2.94 17.79 -11.76
C ILE A 172 3.37 16.75 -10.71
N PRO A 173 3.16 16.99 -9.41
CA PRO A 173 3.65 16.15 -8.31
C PRO A 173 2.80 14.90 -8.06
N ASN A 174 1.98 14.49 -9.05
CA ASN A 174 1.07 13.36 -8.98
C ASN A 174 1.35 12.28 -10.04
N PRO A 175 2.59 11.76 -10.18
CA PRO A 175 2.87 10.77 -11.22
C PRO A 175 2.15 9.44 -10.96
N ILE A 176 2.11 8.60 -12.00
CA ILE A 176 1.64 7.21 -11.92
C ILE A 176 2.72 6.29 -12.48
N SER A 177 3.01 5.19 -11.79
CA SER A 177 3.97 4.17 -12.23
C SER A 177 3.32 2.80 -12.38
N TRP A 178 3.80 1.97 -13.29
CA TRP A 178 3.34 0.58 -13.46
C TRP A 178 4.47 -0.37 -13.84
N LYS A 179 4.39 -1.64 -13.44
CA LYS A 179 5.29 -2.70 -13.93
C LYS A 179 4.91 -3.05 -15.36
N LYS A 180 5.86 -2.89 -16.29
CA LYS A 180 5.66 -3.21 -17.70
C LYS A 180 5.49 -4.71 -17.97
N SER A 181 5.91 -5.57 -17.04
CA SER A 181 5.66 -7.01 -17.13
C SER A 181 4.17 -7.35 -17.05
N GLU A 182 3.39 -6.58 -16.29
CA GLU A 182 1.96 -6.82 -16.06
C GLU A 182 1.06 -5.91 -16.90
N TRP A 183 1.52 -4.68 -17.18
CA TRP A 183 0.68 -3.64 -17.76
C TRP A 183 1.26 -3.07 -19.04
N LYS A 184 0.37 -2.81 -20.01
CA LYS A 184 0.65 -2.06 -21.23
C LYS A 184 -0.18 -0.78 -21.23
N LEU A 185 0.47 0.38 -21.42
CA LEU A 185 -0.22 1.65 -21.63
C LEU A 185 -1.10 1.59 -22.89
N GLN A 186 -2.30 2.16 -22.82
CA GLN A 186 -3.27 2.17 -23.92
C GLN A 186 -3.68 3.62 -24.25
N GLY A 187 -3.22 4.09 -25.42
CA GLY A 187 -3.44 5.47 -25.85
C GLY A 187 -2.76 6.48 -24.92
N GLU A 188 -3.14 7.75 -25.08
CA GLU A 188 -2.50 8.83 -24.33
C GLU A 188 -2.95 8.87 -22.86
N PRO A 189 -1.99 8.93 -21.92
CA PRO A 189 -2.28 9.31 -20.54
C PRO A 189 -2.66 10.80 -20.48
N GLY A 190 -3.25 11.25 -19.37
CA GLY A 190 -3.70 12.64 -19.30
C GLY A 190 -3.69 13.21 -17.89
N PHE A 191 -3.81 14.54 -17.82
CA PHE A 191 -3.94 15.26 -16.57
C PHE A 191 -4.98 16.38 -16.71
N LEU A 192 -5.54 16.80 -15.58
CA LEU A 192 -6.47 17.92 -15.49
C LEU A 192 -6.05 18.80 -14.30
N ARG A 193 -5.80 20.08 -14.54
CA ARG A 193 -5.68 21.08 -13.46
C ARG A 193 -7.06 21.35 -12.86
N THR A 194 -7.23 21.03 -11.59
CA THR A 194 -8.54 21.20 -10.93
C THR A 194 -8.75 22.64 -10.48
N HIS A 195 -7.71 23.25 -9.93
CA HIS A 195 -7.68 24.68 -9.62
C HIS A 195 -6.26 25.22 -9.63
N HIS A 196 -6.15 26.55 -9.76
CA HIS A 196 -4.90 27.25 -9.55
C HIS A 196 -4.53 27.26 -8.06
N GLY A 197 -3.23 27.35 -7.79
CA GLY A 197 -2.72 27.55 -6.46
C GLY A 197 -3.00 28.94 -5.92
N LYS A 198 -2.75 29.09 -4.62
CA LYS A 198 -2.65 30.36 -3.92
C LYS A 198 -1.31 30.38 -3.21
N GLU A 199 -0.52 31.41 -3.46
CA GLU A 199 0.82 31.60 -2.89
C GLU A 199 0.81 31.35 -1.37
N GLU A 200 1.83 30.64 -0.87
CA GLU A 200 1.98 30.20 0.53
C GLU A 200 0.84 29.31 1.10
N VAL A 201 -0.22 29.04 0.34
CA VAL A 201 -1.42 28.33 0.81
C VAL A 201 -1.51 26.93 0.21
N SER A 202 -1.43 26.83 -1.12
CA SER A 202 -1.52 25.57 -1.86
C SER A 202 -1.01 25.75 -3.29
N PRO A 203 -0.27 24.80 -3.88
CA PRO A 203 0.07 24.84 -5.29
C PRO A 203 -1.16 24.52 -6.17
N ASN A 204 -1.00 24.60 -7.49
CA ASN A 204 -1.98 24.02 -8.42
C ASN A 204 -2.24 22.55 -8.03
N ARG A 205 -3.51 22.13 -8.09
CA ARG A 205 -3.91 20.73 -7.86
C ARG A 205 -4.35 20.09 -9.16
N TYR A 206 -4.15 18.77 -9.22
CA TYR A 206 -4.32 18.01 -10.45
C TYR A 206 -4.95 16.66 -10.18
N ILE A 207 -5.63 16.15 -11.20
CA ILE A 207 -5.94 14.74 -11.36
C ILE A 207 -5.06 14.23 -12.51
N THR A 208 -4.39 13.10 -12.34
CA THR A 208 -3.66 12.41 -13.41
C THR A 208 -4.30 11.05 -13.68
N TRP A 209 -4.21 10.55 -14.91
CA TRP A 209 -4.73 9.23 -15.23
C TRP A 209 -3.92 8.51 -16.31
N VAL A 210 -3.98 7.18 -16.25
CA VAL A 210 -3.46 6.27 -17.26
C VAL A 210 -4.50 5.20 -17.58
N LYS A 211 -4.58 4.78 -18.85
CA LYS A 211 -5.31 3.58 -19.26
C LYS A 211 -4.32 2.44 -19.41
N LEU A 212 -4.50 1.38 -18.63
CA LEU A 212 -3.57 0.25 -18.60
C LEU A 212 -4.29 -1.04 -18.95
N LYS A 213 -3.84 -1.70 -20.03
CA LYS A 213 -4.24 -3.06 -20.39
C LYS A 213 -3.41 -4.05 -19.57
N ASN A 214 -4.09 -4.86 -18.76
CA ASN A 214 -3.48 -6.00 -18.12
C ASN A 214 -3.07 -6.99 -19.22
N LYS A 215 -1.81 -7.39 -19.24
CA LYS A 215 -1.25 -8.22 -20.31
C LYS A 215 -1.76 -9.65 -20.27
N GLU A 216 -2.15 -10.11 -19.09
CA GLU A 216 -2.59 -11.48 -18.89
C GLU A 216 -4.09 -11.64 -19.18
N THR A 217 -4.92 -10.74 -18.68
CA THR A 217 -6.38 -10.85 -18.90
C THR A 217 -6.88 -10.08 -20.11
N GLY A 218 -6.06 -9.20 -20.68
CA GLY A 218 -6.42 -8.34 -21.80
C GLY A 218 -7.40 -7.21 -21.44
N LYS A 219 -7.94 -7.15 -20.22
CA LYS A 219 -8.80 -6.03 -19.78
C LYS A 219 -8.01 -4.75 -19.55
N THR A 220 -8.65 -3.63 -19.84
CA THR A 220 -8.11 -2.30 -19.61
C THR A 220 -8.80 -1.65 -18.42
N ILE A 221 -8.03 -1.09 -17.49
CA ILE A 221 -8.52 -0.23 -16.42
C ILE A 221 -8.06 1.21 -16.62
N VAL A 222 -8.75 2.14 -15.96
CA VAL A 222 -8.28 3.50 -15.77
C VAL A 222 -7.79 3.65 -14.33
N ARG A 223 -6.53 4.04 -14.16
CA ARG A 223 -6.00 4.40 -12.84
C ARG A 223 -5.90 5.92 -12.76
N MET A 224 -6.58 6.54 -11.79
CA MET A 224 -6.57 7.98 -11.54
C MET A 224 -5.87 8.31 -10.23
N ASN A 225 -4.93 9.24 -10.23
CA ASN A 225 -4.25 9.69 -9.02
C ASN A 225 -4.51 11.18 -8.74
N THR A 226 -4.65 11.55 -7.47
CA THR A 226 -4.93 12.93 -7.08
C THR A 226 -4.35 13.31 -5.71
N HIS A 227 -4.17 14.61 -5.50
CA HIS A 227 -3.89 15.20 -4.19
C HIS A 227 -4.70 16.50 -4.03
N LEU A 228 -5.57 16.53 -3.03
CA LEU A 228 -6.48 17.64 -2.78
C LEU A 228 -5.83 18.75 -1.94
N VAL A 229 -6.50 19.90 -1.84
CA VAL A 229 -6.05 20.99 -0.97
C VAL A 229 -6.15 20.56 0.49
N SER A 230 -5.10 20.82 1.27
CA SER A 230 -5.05 20.47 2.70
C SER A 230 -5.78 21.50 3.56
N GLY A 231 -6.24 21.06 4.74
CA GLY A 231 -6.72 21.95 5.80
C GLY A 231 -8.08 22.61 5.57
N ALA A 232 -8.87 22.18 4.59
CA ALA A 232 -10.19 22.73 4.29
C ALA A 232 -11.20 22.58 5.46
N TRP A 233 -11.04 21.57 6.32
CA TRP A 233 -11.87 21.36 7.51
C TRP A 233 -11.10 21.46 8.83
N SER A 234 -9.88 21.99 8.81
CA SER A 234 -9.10 22.23 10.04
C SER A 234 -9.46 23.59 10.65
N GLY A 235 -9.67 23.64 11.98
CA GLY A 235 -10.27 24.80 12.67
C GLY A 235 -9.59 26.14 12.47
N ASN A 236 -8.24 26.17 12.42
CA ASN A 236 -7.46 27.41 12.46
C ASN A 236 -6.60 27.67 11.21
N LYS A 237 -6.91 27.04 10.07
CA LYS A 237 -6.10 27.24 8.85
C LYS A 237 -6.48 28.53 8.12
N PRO A 238 -5.50 29.35 7.68
CA PRO A 238 -5.77 30.52 6.83
C PRO A 238 -6.52 30.15 5.55
N HIS A 239 -7.34 31.07 5.06
CA HIS A 239 -8.13 30.94 3.83
C HIS A 239 -9.06 29.71 3.80
N LYS A 240 -9.71 29.41 4.93
CA LYS A 240 -10.58 28.24 5.09
C LYS A 240 -11.67 28.13 4.00
N GLU A 241 -12.41 29.21 3.75
CA GLU A 241 -13.45 29.25 2.71
C GLU A 241 -12.88 28.90 1.33
N TRP A 242 -11.79 29.57 0.94
CA TRP A 242 -11.10 29.26 -0.31
C TRP A 242 -10.63 27.80 -0.38
N ARG A 243 -10.10 27.24 0.71
CA ARG A 243 -9.68 25.82 0.75
C ARG A 243 -10.89 24.90 0.56
N GLN A 244 -12.04 25.22 1.15
CA GLN A 244 -13.27 24.45 0.97
C GLN A 244 -13.78 24.53 -0.47
N ASP A 245 -13.81 25.74 -1.06
CA ASP A 245 -14.21 25.93 -2.45
C ASP A 245 -13.31 25.17 -3.43
N MET A 246 -11.99 25.23 -3.21
CA MET A 246 -11.03 24.53 -4.06
C MET A 246 -11.13 23.01 -3.89
N TRP A 247 -11.41 22.52 -2.67
CA TRP A 247 -11.66 21.11 -2.43
C TRP A 247 -12.94 20.64 -3.16
N ASN A 248 -14.05 21.37 -3.02
CA ASN A 248 -15.31 21.04 -3.69
C ASN A 248 -15.16 21.06 -5.21
N LYS A 249 -14.54 22.12 -5.77
CA LYS A 249 -14.24 22.23 -7.20
C LYS A 249 -13.36 21.09 -7.72
N HIS A 250 -12.44 20.61 -6.89
CA HIS A 250 -11.64 19.44 -7.23
C HIS A 250 -12.51 18.20 -7.34
N MET A 251 -13.37 17.98 -6.35
CA MET A 251 -14.24 16.82 -6.28
C MET A 251 -15.25 16.76 -7.43
N ASP A 252 -15.86 17.88 -7.80
CA ASP A 252 -16.76 17.96 -8.96
C ASP A 252 -16.06 17.47 -10.23
N LYS A 253 -14.84 17.96 -10.48
CA LYS A 253 -14.02 17.54 -11.63
C LYS A 253 -13.62 16.07 -11.57
N LEU A 254 -13.37 15.54 -10.37
CA LEU A 254 -13.03 14.12 -10.18
C LEU A 254 -14.25 13.24 -10.44
N HIS A 255 -15.43 13.64 -9.97
CA HIS A 255 -16.71 12.98 -10.27
C HIS A 255 -16.98 12.92 -11.78
N ASP A 256 -16.87 14.06 -12.47
CA ASP A 256 -17.07 14.13 -13.92
C ASP A 256 -16.11 13.20 -14.68
N LEU A 257 -14.84 13.17 -14.26
CA LEU A 257 -13.83 12.35 -14.91
C LEU A 257 -14.06 10.86 -14.66
N VAL A 258 -14.43 10.46 -13.44
CA VAL A 258 -14.80 9.08 -13.11
C VAL A 258 -15.98 8.64 -13.99
N ALA A 259 -17.06 9.43 -14.00
CA ALA A 259 -18.25 9.15 -14.80
C ALA A 259 -17.94 9.08 -16.31
N HIS A 260 -17.04 9.94 -16.81
CA HIS A 260 -16.59 9.93 -18.20
C HIS A 260 -15.99 8.59 -18.61
N PHE A 261 -15.12 8.01 -17.78
CA PHE A 261 -14.45 6.75 -18.10
C PHE A 261 -15.35 5.53 -17.83
N GLU A 262 -16.19 5.58 -16.81
CA GLU A 262 -17.20 4.54 -16.58
C GLU A 262 -18.18 4.43 -17.74
N LYS A 263 -18.68 5.57 -18.26
CA LYS A 263 -19.58 5.60 -19.42
C LYS A 263 -18.94 4.99 -20.67
N LYS A 264 -17.60 5.00 -20.76
CA LYS A 264 -16.83 4.34 -21.82
C LYS A 264 -16.55 2.86 -21.55
N GLY A 265 -17.10 2.30 -20.47
CA GLY A 265 -17.00 0.88 -20.10
C GLY A 265 -15.71 0.51 -19.38
N TYR A 266 -14.90 1.49 -18.95
CA TYR A 266 -13.67 1.18 -18.21
C TYR A 266 -13.93 1.06 -16.71
N PRO A 267 -13.46 -0.02 -16.05
CA PRO A 267 -13.29 -0.02 -14.61
C PRO A 267 -12.31 1.09 -14.21
N VAL A 268 -12.67 1.91 -13.23
CA VAL A 268 -11.86 3.03 -12.75
C VAL A 268 -11.38 2.73 -11.33
N ILE A 269 -10.08 2.89 -11.09
CA ILE A 269 -9.48 2.90 -9.75
C ILE A 269 -8.97 4.29 -9.45
N VAL A 270 -9.59 4.95 -8.48
CA VAL A 270 -9.20 6.26 -7.97
C VAL A 270 -8.36 6.05 -6.72
N GLY A 271 -7.28 6.81 -6.60
CA GLY A 271 -6.50 6.84 -5.39
C GLY A 271 -5.81 8.17 -5.23
N GLY A 272 -5.43 8.49 -4.01
CA GLY A 272 -4.84 9.78 -3.74
C GLY A 272 -4.92 10.18 -2.28
N ASP A 273 -4.40 11.37 -2.01
CA ASP A 273 -4.51 12.05 -0.73
C ASP A 273 -5.66 13.07 -0.82
N PHE A 274 -6.75 12.78 -0.13
CA PHE A 274 -7.97 13.57 -0.12
C PHE A 274 -7.95 14.67 0.94
N ASN A 275 -6.95 14.69 1.84
CA ASN A 275 -6.84 15.65 2.93
C ASN A 275 -8.13 15.79 3.77
N ARG A 276 -8.92 14.72 3.84
CA ARG A 276 -10.22 14.72 4.48
C ARG A 276 -10.52 13.32 4.99
N ASP A 277 -10.49 13.17 6.31
CA ASP A 277 -10.91 11.95 6.98
C ASP A 277 -12.43 11.93 7.12
N SER A 278 -13.08 11.33 6.13
CA SER A 278 -14.53 11.32 6.09
C SER A 278 -15.07 10.11 5.35
N TYR A 279 -16.22 9.64 5.80
CA TYR A 279 -16.96 8.63 5.07
C TYR A 279 -17.46 9.19 3.75
N LYS A 280 -17.35 8.36 2.70
CA LYS A 280 -17.87 8.66 1.37
C LYS A 280 -17.34 9.95 0.74
N VAL A 281 -16.02 10.16 0.75
CA VAL A 281 -15.42 11.36 0.13
C VAL A 281 -15.86 11.55 -1.34
N LEU A 282 -15.93 10.49 -2.14
CA LEU A 282 -16.46 10.45 -3.52
C LEU A 282 -17.91 9.92 -3.61
N GLY A 283 -18.70 10.08 -2.56
CA GLY A 283 -20.10 9.61 -2.56
C GLY A 283 -20.24 8.10 -2.80
N ASN A 284 -21.36 7.69 -3.40
CA ASN A 284 -21.74 6.28 -3.62
C ASN A 284 -21.33 5.71 -4.99
N GLN A 285 -20.71 6.52 -5.85
CA GLN A 285 -20.30 6.11 -7.20
C GLN A 285 -19.14 5.12 -7.18
N VAL A 286 -18.43 5.04 -6.05
CA VAL A 286 -17.27 4.17 -5.86
C VAL A 286 -17.45 3.27 -4.66
N LYS A 287 -16.75 2.14 -4.69
CA LYS A 287 -16.50 1.28 -3.55
C LYS A 287 -15.21 1.75 -2.87
N TYR A 288 -15.25 1.88 -1.56
CA TYR A 288 -14.10 2.25 -0.73
C TYR A 288 -13.36 0.98 -0.35
N ASP A 289 -12.07 0.91 -0.68
CA ASP A 289 -11.30 -0.31 -0.49
C ASP A 289 -10.57 -0.34 0.85
N ASN A 290 -10.18 0.84 1.37
CA ASN A 290 -9.68 0.99 2.73
C ASN A 290 -10.76 1.51 3.69
N LYS A 291 -10.60 1.16 4.98
CA LYS A 291 -11.44 1.64 6.08
C LYS A 291 -11.05 3.07 6.48
N LEU A 292 -11.92 3.73 7.24
CA LEU A 292 -11.63 5.00 7.92
C LEU A 292 -10.91 4.79 9.25
N ASN A 293 -10.31 5.87 9.78
CA ASN A 293 -9.56 5.90 11.03
C ASN A 293 -8.43 4.86 11.09
N VAL A 294 -7.84 4.54 9.93
CA VAL A 294 -6.74 3.58 9.81
C VAL A 294 -5.36 4.24 9.89
N GLY A 295 -5.30 5.55 10.13
CA GLY A 295 -4.05 6.27 10.37
C GLY A 295 -3.10 6.26 9.18
N THR A 296 -3.54 6.74 8.02
CA THR A 296 -2.63 6.97 6.88
C THR A 296 -1.82 8.25 7.05
N HIS A 297 -2.25 9.14 7.95
CA HIS A 297 -1.50 10.31 8.41
C HIS A 297 -1.84 10.56 9.89
N GLY A 298 -0.95 10.16 10.80
CA GLY A 298 -1.26 10.13 12.23
C GLY A 298 -2.42 9.18 12.53
N HIS A 299 -3.49 9.69 13.16
CA HIS A 299 -4.72 8.91 13.39
C HIS A 299 -5.74 9.02 12.25
N SER A 300 -5.54 9.93 11.31
CA SER A 300 -6.51 10.23 10.25
C SER A 300 -6.32 9.36 9.01
N THR A 301 -7.41 9.13 8.27
CA THR A 301 -7.37 8.55 6.93
C THR A 301 -7.48 9.63 5.88
N TYR A 302 -6.37 9.98 5.24
CA TYR A 302 -6.34 10.91 4.11
C TYR A 302 -6.08 10.22 2.78
N ASP A 303 -5.42 9.07 2.81
CA ASP A 303 -5.08 8.31 1.63
C ASP A 303 -6.15 7.25 1.38
N TYR A 304 -6.72 7.29 0.18
CA TYR A 304 -7.80 6.39 -0.20
C TYR A 304 -7.45 5.64 -1.47
N LEU A 305 -7.86 4.38 -1.51
CA LEU A 305 -8.07 3.64 -2.75
C LEU A 305 -9.55 3.30 -2.86
N MET A 306 -10.09 3.57 -4.04
CA MET A 306 -11.49 3.38 -4.37
C MET A 306 -11.60 2.86 -5.80
N HIS A 307 -12.63 2.09 -6.09
CA HIS A 307 -12.90 1.65 -7.45
C HIS A 307 -14.38 1.73 -7.79
N THR A 308 -14.67 1.88 -9.09
CA THR A 308 -16.05 1.88 -9.55
C THR A 308 -16.66 0.48 -9.56
N PRO A 309 -17.96 0.31 -9.24
CA PRO A 309 -18.64 -0.97 -9.38
C PRO A 309 -18.52 -1.50 -10.81
N ASN A 310 -17.85 -2.63 -10.98
CA ASN A 310 -17.67 -3.23 -12.31
C ASN A 310 -17.64 -4.76 -12.21
N GLY A 311 -18.25 -5.46 -13.16
CA GLY A 311 -18.29 -6.93 -13.18
C GLY A 311 -16.93 -7.60 -13.39
N SER A 312 -15.98 -6.89 -14.02
CA SER A 312 -14.64 -7.40 -14.28
C SER A 312 -13.62 -7.06 -13.21
N LEU A 313 -13.92 -6.18 -12.24
CA LEU A 313 -12.96 -5.74 -11.22
C LEU A 313 -13.51 -5.99 -9.81
N LYS A 314 -12.76 -6.73 -9.00
CA LYS A 314 -13.13 -7.03 -7.61
C LYS A 314 -11.95 -6.80 -6.68
N SER A 315 -12.14 -6.02 -5.61
CA SER A 315 -11.14 -5.88 -4.55
C SER A 315 -11.23 -7.02 -3.53
N HIS A 316 -10.09 -7.32 -2.91
CA HIS A 316 -9.92 -8.38 -1.90
C HIS A 316 -9.40 -7.83 -0.56
N GLY A 317 -9.62 -6.54 -0.31
CA GLY A 317 -9.19 -5.85 0.90
C GLY A 317 -7.97 -4.95 0.69
N ALA A 318 -7.86 -3.96 1.58
CA ALA A 318 -6.76 -3.02 1.67
C ALA A 318 -5.86 -3.29 2.86
N ASN A 319 -4.58 -2.95 2.70
CA ASN A 319 -3.60 -2.84 3.76
C ASN A 319 -3.19 -1.37 3.91
N VAL A 320 -2.93 -0.96 5.16
CA VAL A 320 -2.12 0.22 5.43
C VAL A 320 -0.68 -0.25 5.55
N ASP A 321 0.14 0.17 4.61
CA ASP A 321 1.53 -0.20 4.52
C ASP A 321 2.33 0.76 5.40
N HIS A 322 2.69 0.33 6.61
CA HIS A 322 3.42 1.19 7.56
C HIS A 322 4.90 1.35 7.24
N GLY A 323 5.61 2.23 7.94
CA GLY A 323 7.09 2.24 7.98
C GLY A 323 7.74 3.00 6.82
N TYR A 324 6.99 3.94 6.24
CA TYR A 324 7.54 4.97 5.37
C TYR A 324 8.32 6.00 6.20
N ARG A 325 9.19 6.76 5.52
CA ARG A 325 9.88 7.93 6.07
C ARG A 325 9.07 9.21 5.90
N SER A 326 8.13 9.17 4.95
CA SER A 326 7.00 10.08 4.81
C SER A 326 6.22 10.20 6.12
N ASP A 327 5.51 11.31 6.31
CA ASP A 327 4.51 11.45 7.38
C ASP A 327 3.18 10.79 7.00
N HIS A 328 3.12 10.15 5.83
CA HIS A 328 2.04 9.28 5.40
C HIS A 328 2.49 7.82 5.32
N ASP A 329 1.56 6.93 5.66
CA ASP A 329 1.65 5.51 5.33
C ASP A 329 0.99 5.22 3.98
N GLY A 330 1.43 4.15 3.33
CA GLY A 330 0.89 3.73 2.04
C GLY A 330 -0.45 3.03 2.21
N VAL A 331 -1.30 3.06 1.19
CA VAL A 331 -2.46 2.18 1.11
C VAL A 331 -2.32 1.29 -0.10
N SER A 332 -2.44 -0.02 0.08
CA SER A 332 -2.38 -0.99 -1.00
C SER A 332 -3.59 -1.91 -1.04
N VAL A 333 -4.09 -2.20 -2.24
CA VAL A 333 -5.29 -3.02 -2.44
C VAL A 333 -5.03 -4.08 -3.48
N LYS A 334 -5.37 -5.33 -3.13
CA LYS A 334 -5.35 -6.46 -4.07
C LYS A 334 -6.67 -6.51 -4.84
N TYR A 335 -6.56 -6.64 -6.16
CA TYR A 335 -7.69 -6.79 -7.07
C TYR A 335 -7.59 -8.09 -7.87
N THR A 336 -8.74 -8.61 -8.27
CA THR A 336 -8.90 -9.51 -9.43
C THR A 336 -9.49 -8.71 -10.58
N ILE A 337 -8.94 -8.90 -11.79
CA ILE A 337 -9.44 -8.36 -13.05
C ILE A 337 -9.77 -9.46 -14.05
N LYS A 338 -11.04 -9.79 -14.22
CA LYS A 338 -11.49 -10.89 -15.10
C LYS A 338 -11.47 -10.48 -16.57
N GLY A 339 -10.98 -11.38 -17.43
CA GLY A 339 -10.86 -11.26 -18.89
C GLY A 339 -12.16 -10.96 -19.64
#